data_AF-A0A6G2VYV0-F1
#
_entry.id   AF-A0A6G2VYV0-F1
#
_cell.length_a   1.000
_cell.length_b   1.000
_cell.length_c   1.000
_cell.angle_alpha   90.00
_cell.angle_beta   90.00
_cell.angle_gamma   90.00
#
_symmetry.space_group_name_H-M   'P 1'
#
loop_
_entity.id
_entity.type
_entity.pdbx_description
1 polymer ?
#
loop_
_entity_poly.entity_id
_entity_poly.type
_entity_poly.pdbx_seq_one_letter_code
_entity_poly.pdbx_strand_id
1 'polypeptide(L)'
;LRRIERDLHDGAQARLVGLAMDLGLAKEKLREDPQAAAHMVEEAHGEVKTALQELRDLARGIHPAVLTDRGLDAALSAVASRCTVPVRVEVDLPARPAPAIEGIAYFTVSELLQN
;
A
#
# COMPACT_ATOMS: atom_id res chain seq x y z
N LEU A 1 13.11 -1.18 14.76
CA LEU A 1 12.31 0.01 15.14
C LEU A 1 12.74 1.24 14.34
N ARG A 2 13.88 1.91 14.63
CA ARG A 2 14.36 3.11 13.89
C ARG A 2 14.57 3.02 12.37
N ARG A 3 14.55 1.83 11.78
CA ARG A 3 14.71 1.60 10.34
C ARG A 3 13.34 1.44 9.67
N ILE A 4 12.49 0.60 10.25
CA ILE A 4 11.06 0.47 9.90
C ILE A 4 10.31 1.80 9.98
N GLU A 5 10.57 2.60 11.01
CA GLU A 5 9.98 3.95 11.13
C GLU A 5 10.44 4.91 10.03
N ARG A 6 11.66 4.71 9.52
CA ARG A 6 12.27 5.57 8.50
C ARG A 6 11.79 5.17 7.11
N ASP A 7 11.81 3.87 6.82
CA ASP A 7 11.27 3.29 5.60
C ASP A 7 9.77 3.65 5.46
N LEU A 8 9.02 3.65 6.56
CA LEU A 8 7.64 4.15 6.61
C LEU A 8 7.53 5.64 6.29
N HIS A 9 8.35 6.46 6.93
CA HIS A 9 8.31 7.90 6.72
C HIS A 9 8.61 8.24 5.26
N ASP A 10 9.58 7.57 4.66
CA ASP A 10 10.00 7.77 3.28
C ASP A 10 8.92 7.26 2.30
N GLY A 11 8.33 6.09 2.56
CA GLY A 11 7.20 5.55 1.77
C GLY A 11 5.94 6.42 1.86
N ALA A 12 5.64 6.97 3.04
CA ALA A 12 4.55 7.92 3.23
C ALA A 12 4.80 9.23 2.47
N GLN A 13 6.04 9.74 2.49
CA GLN A 13 6.42 10.94 1.72
C GLN A 13 6.28 10.72 0.22
N ALA A 14 6.76 9.60 -0.33
CA ALA A 14 6.66 9.29 -1.75
C ALA A 14 5.19 9.26 -2.22
N ARG A 15 4.30 8.61 -1.45
CA ARG A 15 2.87 8.57 -1.79
C ARG A 15 2.17 9.92 -1.69
N LEU A 16 2.50 10.73 -0.68
CA LEU A 16 1.95 12.09 -0.56
C LEU A 16 2.37 12.99 -1.72
N VAL A 17 3.59 12.81 -2.23
CA VAL A 17 4.06 13.51 -3.44
C VAL A 17 3.27 13.07 -4.67
N GLY A 18 3.08 11.76 -4.87
CA GLY A 18 2.27 11.22 -5.98
C GLY A 18 0.84 11.77 -5.96
N LEU A 19 0.18 11.71 -4.81
CA LEU A 19 -1.15 12.27 -4.61
C LEU A 19 -1.24 13.78 -4.93
N ALA A 20 -0.24 14.56 -4.53
CA ALA A 20 -0.19 15.98 -4.83
C ALA A 20 -0.07 16.25 -6.34
N MET A 21 0.63 15.38 -7.07
CA MET A 21 0.72 15.45 -8.53
C MET A 21 -0.62 15.08 -9.19
N ASP A 22 -1.28 14.00 -8.77
CA ASP A 22 -2.56 13.57 -9.31
C ASP A 22 -3.67 14.61 -9.11
N LEU A 23 -3.71 15.23 -7.92
CA LEU A 23 -4.62 16.35 -7.65
C LEU A 23 -4.28 17.59 -8.48
N GLY A 24 -3.00 17.82 -8.78
CA GLY A 24 -2.55 18.87 -9.72
C GLY A 24 -3.10 18.66 -11.12
N LEU A 25 -2.95 17.44 -11.66
CA LEU A 25 -3.51 17.05 -12.97
C LEU A 25 -5.04 17.15 -12.99
N ALA A 26 -5.73 16.70 -11.94
CA ALA A 26 -7.18 16.81 -11.84
C ALA A 26 -7.64 18.28 -11.87
N LYS A 27 -6.90 19.18 -11.22
CA LYS A 27 -7.18 20.63 -11.23
C LYS A 27 -7.00 21.24 -12.61
N GLU A 28 -6.02 20.81 -13.40
CA GLU A 28 -5.82 21.26 -14.77
C GLU A 28 -6.97 20.80 -15.67
N LYS A 29 -7.39 19.53 -15.56
CA LYS A 29 -8.48 18.96 -16.35
C LYS A 29 -9.88 19.47 -16.01
N LEU A 30 -10.05 20.13 -14.87
CA LEU A 30 -11.36 20.54 -14.36
C LEU A 30 -12.21 21.37 -15.35
N ARG A 31 -11.57 22.13 -16.25
CA ARG A 31 -12.27 22.96 -17.25
C ARG A 31 -12.51 22.26 -18.58
N GLU A 32 -11.69 21.27 -18.92
CA GLU A 32 -11.70 20.60 -20.22
C GLU A 32 -12.50 19.30 -20.16
N ASP A 33 -12.30 18.52 -19.10
CA ASP A 33 -12.99 17.25 -18.86
C ASP A 33 -13.31 17.10 -17.35
N PRO A 34 -14.46 17.66 -16.91
CA PRO A 34 -14.88 17.57 -15.52
C PRO A 34 -15.14 16.14 -15.03
N GLN A 35 -15.51 15.21 -15.93
CA GLN A 35 -15.76 13.82 -15.55
C GLN A 35 -14.44 13.09 -15.27
N ALA A 36 -13.45 13.25 -16.14
CA ALA A 36 -12.12 12.70 -15.88
C ALA A 36 -11.50 13.30 -14.62
N ALA A 37 -11.64 14.62 -14.41
CA ALA A 37 -11.17 15.28 -13.19
C ALA A 37 -11.85 14.71 -11.93
N ALA A 38 -13.16 14.45 -11.96
CA ALA A 38 -13.88 13.84 -10.85
C ALA A 38 -13.41 12.41 -10.55
N HIS A 39 -13.15 11.60 -11.58
CA HIS A 39 -12.59 10.26 -11.41
C HIS A 39 -11.21 10.29 -10.76
N MET A 40 -10.32 11.17 -11.22
CA MET A 40 -8.97 11.32 -10.65
C MET A 40 -9.01 11.75 -9.18
N VAL A 41 -9.95 12.63 -8.81
CA VAL A 41 -10.15 13.03 -7.40
C VAL A 41 -10.66 11.86 -6.55
N GLU A 42 -11.56 11.03 -7.09
CA GLU A 42 -12.07 9.85 -6.38
C GLU A 42 -10.97 8.82 -6.14
N GLU A 43 -10.14 8.55 -7.15
CA GLU A 43 -8.97 7.67 -7.05
C GLU A 43 -7.97 8.19 -6.00
N ALA A 44 -7.58 9.46 -6.10
CA ALA A 44 -6.74 10.14 -5.12
C ALA A 44 -7.30 10.04 -3.69
N HIS A 45 -8.61 10.20 -3.52
CA HIS A 45 -9.27 10.06 -2.22
C HIS A 45 -9.21 8.62 -1.67
N GLY A 46 -9.37 7.62 -2.54
CA GLY A 46 -9.22 6.20 -2.21
C GLY A 46 -7.80 5.85 -1.76
N GLU A 47 -6.80 6.37 -2.45
CA GLU A 47 -5.40 6.16 -2.11
C GLU A 47 -5.03 6.78 -0.76
N VAL A 48 -5.52 8.00 -0.46
CA VAL A 48 -5.35 8.65 0.85
C VAL A 48 -5.91 7.80 1.98
N LYS A 49 -7.12 7.26 1.82
CA LYS A 49 -7.73 6.40 2.84
C LYS A 49 -6.88 5.17 3.11
N THR A 50 -6.36 4.55 2.06
CA THR A 50 -5.50 3.37 2.15
C THR A 50 -4.19 3.70 2.87
N ALA A 51 -3.51 4.77 2.46
CA ALA A 51 -2.26 5.21 3.09
C ALA A 51 -2.44 5.58 4.57
N LEU A 52 -3.54 6.26 4.93
CA LEU A 52 -3.86 6.58 6.32
C LEU A 52 -4.14 5.33 7.16
N GLN A 53 -4.75 4.31 6.57
CA GLN A 53 -4.99 3.04 7.25
C GLN A 53 -3.67 2.31 7.52
N GLU A 54 -2.80 2.20 6.53
CA GLU A 54 -1.47 1.60 6.67
C GLU A 54 -0.61 2.33 7.72
N LEU A 55 -0.62 3.67 7.71
CA LEU A 55 0.08 4.48 8.72
C LEU A 55 -0.46 4.25 10.13
N ARG A 56 -1.78 4.11 10.28
CA ARG A 56 -2.43 3.83 11.58
C ARG A 56 -2.12 2.43 12.09
N ASP A 57 -2.12 1.45 11.23
CA ASP A 57 -1.82 0.06 11.59
C ASP A 57 -0.37 -0.04 12.05
N LEU A 58 0.54 0.60 11.32
CA LEU A 58 1.95 0.64 11.69
C LEU A 58 2.25 1.45 12.95
N ALA A 59 1.61 2.62 13.14
CA ALA A 59 1.75 3.41 14.36
C ALA A 59 1.27 2.67 15.62
N ARG A 60 0.35 1.70 15.46
CA ARG A 60 -0.13 0.84 16.56
C ARG A 60 0.66 -0.48 16.67
N GLY A 61 1.63 -0.73 15.78
CA GLY A 61 2.33 -2.01 15.68
C GLY A 61 1.44 -3.17 15.26
N ILE A 62 0.28 -2.89 14.64
CA ILE A 62 -0.71 -3.88 14.21
C ILE A 62 -0.32 -4.34 12.80
N HIS A 63 -0.01 -5.63 12.67
CA HIS A 63 0.10 -6.30 11.36
C HIS A 63 -1.18 -6.08 10.55
N PRO A 64 -1.11 -5.99 9.20
CA PRO A 64 -2.31 -5.90 8.37
C PRO A 64 -3.34 -6.95 8.82
N ALA A 65 -4.60 -6.57 9.00
CA ALA A 65 -5.62 -7.49 9.53
C ALA A 65 -5.70 -8.78 8.70
N VAL A 66 -5.54 -8.68 7.37
CA VAL A 66 -5.47 -9.84 6.47
C VAL A 66 -4.27 -10.74 6.75
N LEU A 67 -3.11 -10.18 7.12
CA LEU A 67 -1.93 -10.97 7.53
C LEU A 67 -2.24 -11.72 8.82
N THR A 68 -2.85 -11.05 9.80
CA THR A 68 -3.23 -11.68 11.08
C THR A 68 -4.26 -12.80 10.88
N ASP A 69 -5.33 -12.52 10.15
CA ASP A 69 -6.50 -13.40 10.04
C ASP A 69 -6.33 -14.52 9.01
N ARG A 70 -5.58 -14.25 7.93
CA ARG A 70 -5.50 -15.14 6.75
C ARG A 70 -4.08 -15.50 6.33
N GLY A 71 -3.07 -14.95 7.02
CA GLY A 71 -1.67 -15.28 6.81
C GLY A 71 -1.06 -14.64 5.56
N LEU A 72 0.21 -14.97 5.35
CA LEU A 72 1.07 -14.34 4.33
C LEU A 72 0.53 -14.46 2.91
N ASP A 73 -0.03 -15.61 2.51
CA ASP A 73 -0.53 -15.85 1.15
C ASP A 73 -1.67 -14.88 0.76
N ALA A 74 -2.68 -14.77 1.61
CA ALA A 74 -3.81 -13.88 1.38
C ALA A 74 -3.37 -12.40 1.40
N ALA A 75 -2.45 -12.06 2.31
CA ALA A 75 -1.93 -10.71 2.43
C ALA A 75 -1.14 -10.28 1.19
N LEU A 76 -0.23 -11.12 0.71
CA LEU A 76 0.57 -10.85 -0.49
C LEU A 76 -0.27 -10.88 -1.77
N SER A 77 -1.27 -11.77 -1.86
CA SER A 77 -2.21 -11.80 -2.98
C SER A 77 -3.00 -10.49 -3.11
N ALA A 78 -3.41 -9.89 -1.98
CA ALA A 78 -4.07 -8.61 -1.97
C ALA A 78 -3.17 -7.45 -2.42
N VAL A 79 -1.86 -7.52 -2.14
CA VAL A 79 -0.88 -6.55 -2.65
C VAL A 79 -0.72 -6.73 -4.16
N ALA A 80 -0.48 -7.96 -4.61
CA ALA A 80 -0.31 -8.31 -6.02
C ALA A 80 -1.50 -7.91 -6.90
N SER A 81 -2.74 -8.01 -6.40
CA SER A 81 -3.93 -7.61 -7.15
C SER A 81 -4.01 -6.11 -7.45
N ARG A 82 -3.20 -5.28 -6.79
CA ARG A 82 -3.11 -3.83 -7.01
C ARG A 82 -1.95 -3.44 -7.93
N CYS A 83 -1.08 -4.38 -8.30
CA CYS A 83 0.02 -4.11 -9.23
C CYS A 83 -0.52 -3.91 -10.64
N THR A 84 0.06 -2.94 -11.36
CA THR A 84 -0.29 -2.66 -12.76
C THR A 84 0.25 -3.70 -13.73
N VAL A 85 1.30 -4.41 -13.32
CA VAL A 85 1.88 -5.55 -14.05
C VAL A 85 1.32 -6.86 -13.50
N PRO A 86 1.19 -7.92 -14.33
CA PRO A 86 0.76 -9.23 -13.84
C PRO A 86 1.73 -9.79 -12.79
N VAL A 87 1.26 -9.99 -11.57
CA VAL A 87 2.02 -10.59 -10.47
C VAL A 87 1.39 -11.92 -10.06
N ARG A 88 2.21 -12.96 -9.96
CA ARG A 88 1.82 -14.26 -9.39
C ARG A 88 2.41 -14.40 -8.00
N VAL A 89 1.58 -14.75 -7.03
CA VAL A 89 1.98 -15.03 -5.65
C VAL A 89 1.98 -16.53 -5.43
N GLU A 90 3.04 -17.03 -4.81
CA GLU A 90 3.15 -18.41 -4.35
C GLU A 90 3.81 -18.39 -2.97
N VAL A 91 3.13 -18.94 -1.97
CA VAL A 91 3.64 -19.06 -0.60
C VAL A 91 3.77 -20.53 -0.25
N ASP A 92 5.00 -21.03 -0.32
CA ASP A 92 5.36 -22.39 0.09
C ASP A 92 6.06 -22.35 1.45
N LEU A 93 5.29 -22.49 2.52
CA LEU A 93 5.77 -22.51 3.90
C LEU A 93 5.22 -23.75 4.62
N PRO A 94 6.08 -24.57 5.25
CA PRO A 94 5.63 -25.82 5.90
C PRO A 94 4.74 -25.57 7.12
N ALA A 95 4.84 -24.39 7.72
CA ALA A 95 3.97 -23.91 8.77
C ALA A 95 3.99 -22.37 8.80
N ARG A 96 2.99 -21.78 9.45
CA ARG A 96 2.94 -20.33 9.62
C ARG A 96 4.13 -19.84 10.48
N PRO A 97 4.95 -18.91 10.00
CA PRO A 97 6.10 -18.42 10.74
C PRO A 97 5.66 -17.60 11.96
N ALA A 98 6.60 -17.36 12.89
CA ALA A 98 6.33 -16.49 14.03
C ALA A 98 5.87 -15.10 13.55
N PRO A 99 4.94 -14.43 14.27
CA PRO A 99 4.35 -13.17 13.80
C PRO A 99 5.37 -12.11 13.38
N ALA A 100 6.48 -11.98 14.12
CA ALA A 100 7.54 -11.04 13.76
C ALA A 100 8.18 -11.35 12.40
N ILE A 101 8.42 -12.64 12.10
CA ILE A 101 9.01 -13.10 10.83
C ILE A 101 8.00 -12.94 9.69
N GLU A 102 6.74 -13.31 9.94
CA GLU A 102 5.65 -13.17 8.96
C GLU A 102 5.47 -11.70 8.54
N GLY A 103 5.53 -10.79 9.50
CA GLY A 103 5.52 -9.36 9.26
C GLY A 103 6.67 -8.87 8.40
N ILE A 104 7.90 -9.23 8.77
CA ILE A 104 9.09 -8.83 8.02
C ILE A 104 9.01 -9.31 6.57
N ALA A 105 8.57 -10.55 6.35
CA ALA A 105 8.38 -11.09 5.00
C ALA A 105 7.33 -10.30 4.22
N TYR A 106 6.17 -10.04 4.82
CA TYR A 106 5.11 -9.24 4.21
C TYR A 106 5.59 -7.84 3.78
N PHE A 107 6.21 -7.10 4.71
CA PHE A 107 6.67 -5.74 4.43
C PHE A 107 7.77 -5.71 3.38
N THR A 108 8.71 -6.66 3.43
CA THR A 108 9.81 -6.74 2.47
C THR A 108 9.28 -6.99 1.06
N VAL A 109 8.36 -7.94 0.88
CA VAL A 109 7.77 -8.22 -0.44
C VAL A 109 6.91 -7.05 -0.92
N SER A 110 6.14 -6.43 -0.03
CA SER A 110 5.30 -5.28 -0.38
C SER A 110 6.12 -4.10 -0.91
N GLU A 111 7.23 -3.78 -0.24
CA GLU A 111 8.18 -2.75 -0.70
C GLU A 111 8.80 -3.12 -2.06
N LEU A 112 9.19 -4.38 -2.26
CA LEU A 112 9.77 -4.82 -3.54
C LEU A 112 8.79 -4.73 -4.71
N LEU A 113 7.48 -4.89 -4.47
CA LEU A 113 6.44 -4.77 -5.49
C LEU A 113 6.05 -3.31 -5.80
N GLN A 114 6.45 -2.36 -4.95
CA GLN A 114 6.19 -0.93 -5.12
C GLN A 114 7.33 -0.19 -5.81
N ASN A 115 8.52 -0.78 -5.89
CA ASN A 115 9.70 -0.25 -6.60
C ASN A 115 9.76 -0.77 -8.04
#